data_AF-A0AAN7SH92-F1
#
_entry.id   AF-A0AAN7SH92-F1
#
_cell.length_a   1.000
_cell.length_b   1.000
_cell.length_c   1.000
_cell.angle_alpha   90.00
_cell.angle_beta   90.00
_cell.angle_gamma   90.00
#
_symmetry.space_group_name_H-M   'P 1'
#
loop_
_entity.id
_entity.type
_entity.pdbx_description
1 polymer ?
#
loop_
_entity_poly.entity_id
_entity_poly.type
_entity_poly.pdbx_seq_one_letter_code
_entity_poly.pdbx_strand_id
1 'polypeptide(L)'
;MATTEPGGLQFGYLKTHTAIAKISQAILNAVSILCVLIEDKTSEGDAFVACGFITLIITLLLIICNVANLPEKIILPWNYIDFGCCLFSIVFYMATATLILRYKDTNGYVIGGAFGFINIYMYGVNLLITYKKM
;
A
#
# COMPACT_ATOMS: atom_id res chain seq x y z
N MET A 1 -30.96 -9.05 -11.08
CA MET A 1 -31.15 -7.76 -10.37
C MET A 1 -31.18 -8.08 -8.89
N ALA A 2 -30.03 -7.98 -8.20
CA ALA A 2 -29.97 -8.20 -6.75
C ALA A 2 -30.07 -6.83 -6.09
N THR A 3 -31.11 -6.65 -5.29
CA THR A 3 -31.37 -5.46 -4.48
C THR A 3 -30.34 -5.39 -3.35
N THR A 4 -29.31 -4.55 -3.50
CA THR A 4 -28.42 -4.23 -2.39
C THR A 4 -29.07 -3.16 -1.52
N GLU A 5 -29.30 -3.50 -0.25
CA GLU A 5 -29.77 -2.55 0.76
C GLU A 5 -28.81 -1.34 0.83
N PRO A 6 -29.33 -0.11 0.92
CA PRO A 6 -28.51 1.10 1.03
C PRO A 6 -27.85 1.13 2.42
N GLY A 7 -26.69 0.49 2.54
CA GLY A 7 -25.95 0.41 3.80
C GLY A 7 -25.10 -0.84 4.00
N GLY A 8 -25.26 -1.88 3.19
CA GLY A 8 -24.53 -3.15 3.35
C GLY A 8 -23.03 -3.06 3.01
N LEU A 9 -22.20 -3.83 3.73
CA LEU A 9 -20.79 -4.05 3.40
C LEU A 9 -20.67 -4.75 2.04
N GLN A 10 -19.96 -4.12 1.10
CA GLN A 10 -19.78 -4.64 -0.26
C GLN A 10 -18.59 -5.61 -0.32
N PHE A 11 -18.76 -6.81 0.24
CA PHE A 11 -17.75 -7.87 0.16
C PHE A 11 -17.42 -8.30 -1.29
N GLY A 12 -18.30 -8.00 -2.25
CA GLY A 12 -18.03 -8.15 -3.68
C GLY A 12 -16.80 -7.37 -4.16
N TYR A 13 -16.48 -6.24 -3.50
CA TYR A 13 -15.29 -5.45 -3.78
C TYR A 13 -14.00 -6.27 -3.65
N LEU A 14 -13.92 -7.18 -2.66
CA LEU A 14 -12.71 -7.97 -2.41
C LEU A 14 -12.33 -8.89 -3.57
N LYS A 15 -13.25 -9.15 -4.50
CA LYS A 15 -13.00 -9.95 -5.71
C LYS A 15 -12.54 -9.10 -6.90
N THR A 16 -12.49 -7.78 -6.77
CA THR A 16 -12.07 -6.88 -7.84
C THR A 16 -10.54 -6.84 -7.98
N HIS A 17 -10.04 -6.58 -9.18
CA HIS A 17 -8.60 -6.45 -9.44
C HIS A 17 -7.95 -5.37 -8.56
N THR A 18 -8.66 -4.27 -8.29
CA THR A 18 -8.17 -3.19 -7.41
C THR A 18 -8.04 -3.65 -5.96
N ALA A 19 -9.01 -4.41 -5.44
CA ALA A 19 -8.92 -4.93 -4.08
C ALA A 19 -7.79 -5.95 -3.93
N ILE A 20 -7.63 -6.86 -4.90
CA ILE A 20 -6.55 -7.85 -4.90
C ILE A 20 -5.18 -7.14 -4.88
N ALA A 21 -4.99 -6.12 -5.72
CA ALA A 21 -3.75 -5.34 -5.75
C ALA A 21 -3.44 -4.69 -4.38
N LYS A 22 -4.46 -4.10 -3.73
CA LYS A 22 -4.30 -3.49 -2.39
C LYS A 22 -4.02 -4.50 -1.29
N ILE A 23 -4.64 -5.68 -1.34
CA ILE A 23 -4.36 -6.76 -0.39
C ILE A 23 -2.91 -7.23 -0.56
N SER A 24 -2.46 -7.41 -1.81
CA SER A 24 -1.06 -7.76 -2.08
C SER A 24 -0.10 -6.68 -1.57
N GLN A 25 -0.39 -5.40 -1.78
CA GLN A 25 0.39 -4.29 -1.21
C GLN A 25 0.44 -4.36 0.32
N ALA A 26 -0.69 -4.59 0.99
CA ALA A 26 -0.74 -4.69 2.45
C ALA A 26 0.13 -5.84 2.99
N ILE A 27 0.08 -7.02 2.34
CA ILE A 27 0.90 -8.17 2.71
C ILE A 27 2.38 -7.87 2.50
N LEU A 28 2.75 -7.31 1.34
CA LEU A 28 4.13 -6.97 1.02
C LEU A 28 4.70 -5.88 1.94
N ASN A 29 3.90 -4.86 2.28
CA ASN A 29 4.27 -3.86 3.29
C ASN A 29 4.57 -4.55 4.63
N ALA A 30 3.67 -5.42 5.11
CA ALA A 30 3.85 -6.12 6.38
C ALA A 30 5.14 -6.97 6.39
N VAL A 31 5.39 -7.73 5.32
CA VAL A 31 6.64 -8.51 5.19
C VAL A 31 7.86 -7.59 5.18
N SER A 32 7.83 -6.50 4.39
CA SER A 32 8.95 -5.56 4.31
C SER A 32 9.29 -4.93 5.67
N ILE A 33 8.27 -4.56 6.44
CA ILE A 33 8.41 -3.97 7.77
C ILE A 33 9.01 -4.99 8.74
N LEU A 34 8.50 -6.23 8.74
CA LEU A 34 8.99 -7.29 9.62
C LEU A 34 10.46 -7.62 9.34
N CYS A 35 10.88 -7.63 8.07
CA CYS A 35 12.29 -7.86 7.71
C CYS A 35 13.24 -6.80 8.25
N VAL A 36 12.80 -5.54 8.34
CA VAL A 36 13.63 -4.43 8.86
C VAL A 36 13.54 -4.32 10.38
N LEU A 37 12.40 -4.66 10.99
CA LEU A 37 12.18 -4.58 12.44
C LEU A 37 13.01 -5.58 13.26
N ILE A 38 13.39 -6.71 12.67
CA ILE A 38 14.19 -7.74 13.36
C ILE A 38 15.68 -7.40 13.42
N GLU A 39 16.12 -6.38 12.67
CA GLU A 39 17.51 -5.95 12.60
C GLU A 39 17.80 -4.85 13.64
N ASP A 40 19.08 -4.60 13.90
CA ASP A 40 19.51 -3.55 14.81
C ASP A 40 18.96 -2.18 14.43
N LYS A 41 18.73 -1.30 15.41
CA LYS A 41 18.14 0.02 15.16
C LYS A 41 19.12 0.96 14.48
N THR A 42 18.75 1.44 13.29
CA THR A 42 19.41 2.54 12.58
C THR A 42 18.38 3.60 12.20
N SER A 43 18.82 4.84 12.01
CA SER A 43 17.94 5.92 11.55
C SER A 43 17.25 5.62 10.22
N GLU A 44 17.95 4.91 9.33
CA GLU A 44 17.51 4.53 8.01
C GLU A 44 16.48 3.40 8.08
N GLY A 45 16.73 2.39 8.92
CA GLY A 45 15.79 1.32 9.22
C GLY A 45 14.50 1.87 9.84
N ASP A 46 14.62 2.77 10.82
CA ASP A 46 13.48 3.43 11.46
C ASP A 46 12.66 4.26 10.46
N ALA A 47 13.32 4.99 9.56
CA ALA A 47 12.66 5.74 8.49
C ALA A 47 11.90 4.81 7.53
N PHE A 48 12.50 3.68 7.16
CA PHE A 48 11.84 2.67 6.34
C PHE A 48 10.62 2.06 7.04
N VAL A 49 10.76 1.69 8.31
CA VAL A 49 9.67 1.12 9.11
C VAL A 49 8.53 2.13 9.26
N ALA A 50 8.84 3.40 9.55
CA ALA A 50 7.83 4.46 9.63
C ALA A 50 7.08 4.64 8.31
N CYS A 51 7.80 4.70 7.19
CA CYS A 51 7.22 4.72 5.85
C CYS A 51 6.32 3.51 5.60
N GLY A 52 6.80 2.31 5.93
CA GLY A 52 6.04 1.07 5.77
C GLY A 52 4.74 1.08 6.59
N PHE A 53 4.79 1.53 7.84
CA PHE A 53 3.59 1.63 8.67
C PHE A 53 2.58 2.65 8.13
N ILE A 54 3.04 3.83 7.72
CA ILE A 54 2.16 4.86 7.14
C ILE A 54 1.47 4.33 5.88
N THR A 55 2.23 3.74 4.97
CA THR A 55 1.69 3.20 3.70
C THR A 55 0.79 1.98 3.92
N LEU A 56 1.10 1.13 4.90
CA LEU A 56 0.23 0.02 5.31
C LEU A 56 -1.10 0.53 5.86
N ILE A 57 -1.08 1.51 6.78
CA ILE A 57 -2.28 2.10 7.36
C ILE A 57 -3.14 2.75 6.27
N ILE A 58 -2.54 3.53 5.37
CA ILE A 58 -3.24 4.14 4.24
C ILE A 58 -3.89 3.06 3.37
N THR A 59 -3.16 1.99 3.04
CA THR A 59 -3.68 0.89 2.21
C THR A 59 -4.85 0.18 2.88
N LEU A 60 -4.76 -0.12 4.18
CA LEU A 60 -5.84 -0.74 4.94
C LEU A 60 -7.07 0.17 5.04
N LEU A 61 -6.88 1.46 5.30
CA LEU A 61 -7.98 2.44 5.32
C LEU A 61 -8.67 2.51 3.96
N LEU A 62 -7.93 2.55 2.86
CA LEU A 62 -8.50 2.53 1.51
C LEU A 62 -9.32 1.25 1.28
N ILE A 63 -8.84 0.08 1.70
CA ILE A 63 -9.62 -1.18 1.60
C ILE A 63 -10.92 -1.06 2.39
N ILE A 64 -10.87 -0.63 3.66
CA ILE A 64 -12.04 -0.50 4.53
C ILE A 64 -13.06 0.47 3.93
N CYS A 65 -12.61 1.64 3.47
CA CYS A 65 -13.49 2.64 2.85
C CYS A 65 -14.16 2.11 1.58
N ASN A 66 -13.44 1.36 0.74
CA ASN A 66 -14.03 0.75 -0.46
C ASN A 66 -15.05 -0.35 -0.10
N VAL A 67 -14.77 -1.19 0.90
CA VAL A 67 -15.73 -2.22 1.37
C VAL A 67 -16.97 -1.58 2.01
N ALA A 68 -16.82 -0.46 2.71
CA ALA A 68 -17.93 0.32 3.28
C ALA A 68 -18.74 1.11 2.24
N ASN A 69 -18.37 0.99 0.96
CA ASN A 69 -18.94 1.71 -0.16
C ASN A 69 -18.90 3.24 0.03
N LEU A 70 -17.86 3.73 0.68
CA LEU A 70 -17.64 5.16 0.87
C LEU A 70 -17.47 5.94 -0.45
N PRO A 71 -16.82 5.41 -1.51
CA PRO A 71 -16.66 6.13 -2.77
C PRO A 71 -17.99 6.56 -3.42
N GLU A 72 -19.05 5.77 -3.24
CA GLU A 72 -20.39 6.11 -3.77
C GLU A 72 -21.17 7.06 -2.85
N LYS A 73 -20.76 7.19 -1.59
CA LYS A 73 -21.44 8.02 -0.58
C LYS A 73 -20.93 9.45 -0.53
N ILE A 74 -19.73 9.71 -1.05
CA ILE A 74 -19.09 11.03 -0.99
C ILE A 74 -18.90 11.59 -2.39
N ILE A 75 -19.05 12.92 -2.53
CA ILE A 75 -18.90 13.65 -3.80
C ILE A 75 -17.40 13.85 -4.15
N LEU A 76 -16.47 13.41 -3.29
CA LEU A 76 -15.05 13.53 -3.58
C LEU A 76 -14.63 12.58 -4.71
N PRO A 77 -13.74 13.01 -5.60
CA PRO A 77 -13.29 12.19 -6.72
C PRO A 77 -12.31 11.12 -6.21
N TRP A 78 -12.86 9.99 -5.75
CA TRP A 78 -12.15 8.92 -5.04
C TRP A 78 -10.92 8.39 -5.79
N ASN A 79 -11.01 8.29 -7.12
CA ASN A 79 -9.90 7.84 -7.95
C ASN A 79 -8.66 8.74 -7.80
N TYR A 80 -8.82 10.05 -7.60
CA TYR A 80 -7.70 10.98 -7.40
C TYR A 80 -7.06 10.81 -6.02
N ILE A 81 -7.86 10.52 -4.99
CA ILE A 81 -7.35 10.20 -3.65
C ILE A 81 -6.51 8.93 -3.72
N ASP A 82 -7.06 7.88 -4.33
CA ASP A 82 -6.37 6.60 -4.45
C ASP A 82 -5.06 6.73 -5.24
N PHE A 83 -5.09 7.48 -6.34
CA PHE A 83 -3.91 7.80 -7.13
C PHE A 83 -2.86 8.56 -6.33
N GLY A 84 -3.27 9.60 -5.58
CA GLY A 84 -2.38 10.38 -4.73
C GLY A 84 -1.71 9.53 -3.66
N CYS A 85 -2.47 8.65 -2.99
CA CYS A 85 -1.94 7.72 -2.00
C CYS A 85 -0.94 6.72 -2.59
N CYS A 86 -1.21 6.18 -3.79
CA CYS A 86 -0.28 5.28 -4.47
C CYS A 86 1.01 6.00 -4.88
N LEU A 87 0.89 7.21 -5.45
CA LEU A 87 2.04 8.01 -5.86
C LEU A 87 2.91 8.40 -4.65
N PHE A 88 2.27 8.83 -3.57
CA PHE A 88 2.93 9.11 -2.29
C PHE A 88 3.72 7.87 -1.82
N SER A 89 3.07 6.71 -1.79
CA SER A 89 3.70 5.46 -1.34
C SER A 89 4.91 5.08 -2.20
N ILE A 90 4.82 5.25 -3.53
CA ILE A 90 5.94 5.00 -4.46
C ILE A 90 7.14 5.88 -4.12
N VAL A 91 6.94 7.19 -3.96
CA VAL A 91 8.04 8.14 -3.71
C VAL A 91 8.75 7.83 -2.39
N PHE A 92 7.97 7.58 -1.33
CA PHE A 92 8.52 7.31 -0.01
C PHE A 92 9.22 5.95 0.07
N TYR A 93 8.66 4.91 -0.54
CA TYR A 93 9.35 3.61 -0.62
C TYR A 93 10.62 3.71 -1.47
N MET A 94 10.62 4.48 -2.55
CA MET A 94 11.82 4.66 -3.37
C MET A 94 12.96 5.29 -2.57
N ALA A 95 12.65 6.33 -1.78
CA ALA A 95 13.65 6.97 -0.92
C ALA A 95 14.15 6.03 0.18
N THR A 96 13.24 5.44 0.96
CA THR A 96 13.60 4.65 2.14
C THR A 96 14.21 3.29 1.77
N ALA A 97 13.72 2.60 0.74
CA ALA A 97 14.30 1.34 0.28
C ALA A 97 15.73 1.53 -0.22
N THR A 98 16.00 2.64 -0.94
CA THR A 98 17.36 2.97 -1.39
C THR A 98 18.30 3.25 -0.22
N LEU A 99 17.79 3.88 0.85
CA LEU A 99 18.58 4.16 2.04
C LEU A 99 19.03 2.88 2.76
N ILE A 100 18.10 1.96 3.03
CA ILE A 100 18.43 0.73 3.77
C ILE A 100 19.30 -0.24 2.96
N LEU A 101 19.24 -0.21 1.62
CA LEU A 101 20.12 -1.01 0.76
C LEU A 101 21.61 -0.60 0.81
N ARG A 102 21.95 0.53 1.44
CA ARG A 102 23.35 0.87 1.71
C ARG A 102 24.01 -0.10 2.69
N TYR A 103 23.22 -0.72 3.56
CA TYR A 103 23.66 -1.71 4.54
C TYR A 103 23.66 -3.11 3.93
N LYS A 104 24.62 -3.36 3.04
CA LYS A 104 24.69 -4.61 2.27
C LYS A 104 24.95 -5.86 3.11
N ASP A 105 25.52 -5.69 4.30
CA ASP A 105 25.87 -6.79 5.20
C ASP A 105 24.72 -7.19 6.14
N THR A 106 23.63 -6.42 6.15
CA THR A 106 22.46 -6.65 7.01
C THR A 106 21.35 -7.32 6.20
N ASN A 107 21.21 -8.64 6.34
CA ASN A 107 20.29 -9.44 5.52
C ASN A 107 18.85 -8.94 5.56
N GLY A 108 18.32 -8.55 6.73
CA GLY A 108 16.96 -8.03 6.85
C GLY A 108 16.75 -6.69 6.17
N TYR A 109 17.77 -5.81 6.12
CA TYR A 109 17.71 -4.56 5.38
C TYR A 109 17.77 -4.79 3.87
N VAL A 110 18.58 -5.75 3.40
CA VAL A 110 18.63 -6.13 1.98
C VAL A 110 17.29 -6.71 1.54
N ILE A 111 16.74 -7.65 2.31
CA ILE A 111 15.46 -8.30 2.02
C ILE A 111 14.31 -7.30 2.13
N GLY A 112 14.26 -6.52 3.21
CA GLY A 112 13.27 -5.47 3.43
C GLY A 112 13.28 -4.42 2.32
N GLY A 113 14.46 -3.98 1.90
CA GLY A 113 14.64 -3.07 0.77
C GLY A 113 14.15 -3.67 -0.54
N ALA A 114 14.47 -4.93 -0.83
CA ALA A 114 13.97 -5.63 -2.00
C ALA A 114 12.43 -5.71 -2.01
N PHE A 115 11.81 -6.06 -0.88
CA PHE A 115 10.35 -6.02 -0.75
C PHE A 115 9.77 -4.60 -0.86
N GLY A 116 10.50 -3.58 -0.40
CA GLY A 116 10.17 -2.17 -0.65
C GLY A 116 10.11 -1.84 -2.14
N PHE A 117 11.06 -2.33 -2.95
CA PHE A 117 11.01 -2.18 -4.40
C PHE A 117 9.87 -2.95 -5.07
N ILE A 118 9.55 -4.16 -4.57
CA ILE A 118 8.38 -4.90 -5.04
C ILE A 118 7.09 -4.13 -4.72
N ASN A 119 7.01 -3.50 -3.54
CA ASN A 119 5.90 -2.61 -3.19
C ASN A 119 5.76 -1.44 -4.16
N ILE A 120 6.86 -0.79 -4.53
CA ILE A 120 6.84 0.29 -5.55
C ILE A 120 6.18 -0.21 -6.84
N TYR A 121 6.58 -1.39 -7.32
CA TYR A 121 5.99 -1.98 -8.52
C TYR A 121 4.47 -2.22 -8.34
N MET A 122 4.06 -2.80 -7.21
CA MET A 122 2.64 -3.07 -6.93
C MET A 122 1.80 -1.80 -6.79
N TYR A 123 2.33 -0.75 -6.17
CA TYR A 123 1.68 0.56 -6.15
C TYR A 123 1.60 1.18 -7.54
N GLY A 124 2.63 1.00 -8.38
CA GLY A 124 2.61 1.42 -9.79
C GLY A 124 1.53 0.71 -10.60
N VAL A 125 1.38 -0.61 -10.43
CA VAL A 125 0.29 -1.37 -11.08
C VAL A 125 -1.08 -0.86 -10.64
N ASN A 126 -1.30 -0.63 -9.33
CA ASN A 126 -2.57 -0.08 -8.86
C ASN A 126 -2.81 1.35 -9.39
N LEU A 127 -1.76 2.18 -9.45
CA LEU A 127 -1.81 3.52 -10.00
C LEU A 127 -2.24 3.51 -11.48
N LEU A 128 -1.74 2.57 -12.28
CA LEU A 128 -2.17 2.39 -13.68
C LEU A 128 -3.62 1.91 -13.80
N ILE A 129 -4.05 1.00 -12.93
CA ILE A 129 -5.46 0.55 -12.89
C ILE A 129 -6.38 1.72 -12.54
N THR A 130 -6.00 2.53 -11.54
CA THR A 130 -6.78 3.69 -11.11
C THR A 130 -6.78 4.79 -12.16
N TYR A 131 -5.66 5.05 -12.83
CA TYR A 131 -5.56 6.02 -13.94
C TYR A 131 -6.50 5.67 -15.10
N LYS A 132 -6.61 4.38 -15.46
CA LYS A 132 -7.56 3.93 -16.50
C LYS A 132 -9.04 4.08 -16.13
N LYS A 133 -9.35 4.32 -14.85
CA LYS A 133 -10.72 4.52 -14.36
C LYS A 133 -11.07 6.01 -14.19
N MET A 134 -10.12 6.91 -14.38
CA MET A 134 -10.34 8.35 -14.43
C MET A 134 -10.77 8.77 -15.84
#